data_AF-A0A1F9LP35-F1
#
_entry.id   AF-A0A1F9LP35-F1
#
_cell.length_a   1.000
_cell.length_b   1.000
_cell.length_c   1.000
_cell.angle_alpha   90.00
_cell.angle_beta   90.00
_cell.angle_gamma   90.00
#
_symmetry.space_group_name_H-M   'P 1'
#
loop_
_entity.id
_entity.type
_entity.pdbx_description
1 polymer ?
#
loop_
_entity_poly.entity_id
_entity_poly.type
_entity_poly.pdbx_seq_one_letter_code
_entity_poly.pdbx_strand_id
1 'polypeptide(L)'
;MNRLQDVSLGRILVLFFFLLLAATPAFALNYKQPAFISNLYFCNNLVQKGNSLQPDTVVSTIAANDPKAAVHLVVDLVGNKGVHNLEVELLDMNGVQLPITLKFKPWSAANDDSIFRLTNRLAGTFPAGGIFLKVYDTLDNGNKTLLGVFRTMTVQIAQKAPAASSIEITPKKNVKTKAK
;
A
#
# COMPACT_ATOMS: atom_id res chain seq x y z
N MET A 1 -2.35 -73.27 31.17
CA MET A 1 -1.84 -72.10 31.91
C MET A 1 -1.25 -71.12 30.89
N ASN A 2 -1.38 -69.81 31.13
CA ASN A 2 -0.80 -68.68 30.36
C ASN A 2 -1.57 -68.10 29.16
N ARG A 3 -2.83 -67.66 29.34
CA ARG A 3 -3.52 -66.77 28.37
C ARG A 3 -4.06 -65.46 28.95
N LEU A 4 -3.78 -65.17 30.23
CA LEU A 4 -4.35 -64.01 30.94
C LEU A 4 -3.37 -62.84 31.12
N GLN A 5 -2.13 -62.93 30.61
CA GLN A 5 -1.12 -61.87 30.79
C GLN A 5 -0.95 -60.91 29.60
N ASP A 6 -1.40 -61.27 28.39
CA ASP A 6 -1.14 -60.42 27.20
C ASP A 6 -2.05 -59.20 27.08
N VAL A 7 -3.22 -59.21 27.71
CA VAL A 7 -4.22 -58.13 27.58
C VAL A 7 -3.84 -56.89 28.43
N SER A 8 -3.04 -57.06 29.49
CA SER A 8 -2.69 -55.94 30.38
C SER A 8 -1.62 -55.03 29.78
N LEU A 9 -0.63 -55.59 29.07
CA LEU A 9 0.43 -54.80 28.44
C LEU A 9 -0.10 -53.87 27.35
N GLY A 10 -1.00 -54.38 26.50
CA GLY A 10 -1.60 -53.58 25.43
C GLY A 10 -2.42 -52.39 25.95
N ARG A 11 -3.14 -52.60 27.06
CA ARG A 11 -3.93 -51.52 27.70
C ARG A 11 -3.05 -50.46 28.34
N ILE A 12 -1.94 -50.86 28.97
CA ILE A 12 -0.96 -49.94 29.55
C ILE A 12 -0.30 -49.12 28.44
N LEU A 13 0.06 -49.75 27.32
CA LEU A 13 0.68 -49.05 26.19
C LEU A 13 -0.26 -48.01 25.57
N VAL A 14 -1.53 -48.36 25.40
CA VAL A 14 -2.57 -47.45 24.89
C VAL A 14 -2.77 -46.27 25.85
N LEU A 15 -2.88 -46.52 27.16
CA LEU A 15 -2.99 -45.46 28.17
C LEU A 15 -1.77 -44.54 28.16
N PHE A 16 -0.56 -45.09 28.05
CA PHE A 16 0.66 -44.30 27.99
C PHE A 16 0.72 -43.44 26.73
N PHE A 17 0.25 -43.96 25.60
CA PHE A 17 0.16 -43.24 24.34
C PHE A 17 -0.84 -42.07 24.41
N PHE A 18 -2.01 -42.29 25.00
CA PHE A 18 -2.99 -41.21 25.24
C PHE A 18 -2.48 -40.17 26.24
N LEU A 19 -1.75 -40.59 27.27
CA LEU A 19 -1.12 -39.67 28.22
C LEU A 19 -0.03 -38.82 27.53
N LEU A 20 0.75 -39.42 26.62
CA LEU A 20 1.75 -38.70 25.83
C LEU A 20 1.10 -37.69 24.86
N LEU A 21 -0.02 -38.07 24.23
CA LEU A 21 -0.81 -37.16 23.37
C LEU A 21 -1.50 -36.05 24.15
N ALA A 22 -1.89 -36.29 25.41
CA ALA A 22 -2.46 -35.27 26.28
C ALA A 22 -1.38 -34.34 26.88
N ALA A 23 -0.13 -34.83 26.96
CA ALA A 23 1.01 -34.10 27.49
C ALA A 23 1.79 -33.31 26.44
N THR A 24 1.44 -33.40 25.14
CA THR A 24 1.94 -32.44 24.17
C THR A 24 1.18 -31.13 24.39
N PRO A 25 1.81 -30.06 24.93
CA PRO A 25 1.19 -28.76 24.86
C PRO A 25 0.92 -28.50 23.38
N ALA A 26 -0.35 -28.28 23.05
CA ALA A 26 -0.71 -27.66 21.80
C ALA A 26 -0.06 -26.27 21.85
N PHE A 27 1.20 -26.19 21.41
CA PHE A 27 1.85 -24.95 21.04
C PHE A 27 1.09 -24.45 19.82
N ALA A 28 -0.10 -23.90 20.06
CA ALA A 28 -0.63 -22.86 19.22
C ALA A 28 0.47 -21.79 19.26
N LEU A 29 1.35 -21.81 18.25
CA LEU A 29 2.23 -20.69 18.01
C LEU A 29 1.32 -19.47 18.08
N ASN A 30 1.62 -18.53 18.99
CA ASN A 30 0.94 -17.25 19.05
C ASN A 30 1.13 -16.59 17.68
N TYR A 31 0.17 -16.83 16.78
CA TYR A 31 0.23 -16.35 15.42
C TYR A 31 0.01 -14.85 15.54
N LYS A 32 1.12 -14.11 15.51
CA LYS A 32 1.05 -12.66 15.49
C LYS A 32 0.51 -12.25 14.12
N GLN A 33 -0.68 -11.69 14.12
CA GLN A 33 -1.31 -11.20 12.91
C GLN A 33 -0.49 -10.00 12.37
N PRO A 34 -0.23 -9.93 11.05
CA PRO A 34 0.38 -8.77 10.42
C PRO A 34 -0.56 -7.56 10.52
N ALA A 35 -0.06 -6.37 10.15
CA ALA A 35 -0.89 -5.18 10.12
C ALA A 35 -2.08 -5.32 9.14
N PHE A 36 -3.18 -4.61 9.38
CA PHE A 36 -4.26 -4.45 8.42
C PHE A 36 -4.31 -3.03 7.88
N ILE A 37 -4.69 -2.88 6.61
CA ILE A 37 -4.88 -1.58 5.97
C ILE A 37 -6.30 -1.11 6.25
N SER A 38 -6.42 0.00 6.97
CA SER A 38 -7.71 0.66 7.19
C SER A 38 -8.06 1.60 6.03
N ASN A 39 -7.08 2.36 5.52
CA ASN A 39 -7.26 3.25 4.38
C ASN A 39 -5.98 3.32 3.55
N LEU A 40 -6.14 3.51 2.25
CA LEU A 40 -5.05 3.78 1.32
C LEU A 40 -5.51 4.80 0.29
N TYR A 41 -4.77 5.89 0.14
CA TYR A 41 -5.12 6.97 -0.78
C TYR A 41 -3.89 7.73 -1.26
N PHE A 42 -4.07 8.51 -2.33
CA PHE A 42 -3.03 9.38 -2.88
C PHE A 42 -3.39 10.84 -2.64
N CYS A 43 -2.38 11.70 -2.50
CA CYS A 43 -2.56 13.15 -2.46
C CYS A 43 -1.38 13.85 -3.15
N ASN A 44 -1.55 15.13 -3.49
CA ASN A 44 -0.46 15.91 -4.10
C ASN A 44 0.51 16.42 -3.04
N ASN A 45 -0.01 16.87 -1.89
CA ASN A 45 0.80 17.36 -0.80
C ASN A 45 0.30 16.85 0.56
N LEU A 46 1.21 16.82 1.53
CA LEU A 46 0.88 16.58 2.93
C LEU A 46 0.87 17.92 3.67
N VAL A 47 -0.18 18.17 4.44
CA VAL A 47 -0.32 19.34 5.28
C VAL A 47 -0.33 18.92 6.75
N GLN A 48 0.40 19.66 7.58
CA GLN A 48 0.37 19.45 9.02
C GLN A 48 -0.83 20.18 9.62
N LYS A 49 -1.75 19.43 10.22
CA LYS A 49 -2.89 19.99 10.98
C LYS A 49 -2.76 19.56 12.44
N GLY A 50 -2.31 20.49 13.29
CA GLY A 50 -1.93 20.19 14.67
C GLY A 50 -0.76 19.21 14.72
N ASN A 51 -0.93 18.09 15.43
CA ASN A 51 0.08 17.06 15.59
C ASN A 51 -0.02 15.91 14.55
N SER A 52 -0.81 16.09 13.48
CA SER A 52 -1.08 15.04 12.49
C SER A 52 -0.78 15.51 11.07
N LEU A 53 -0.16 14.64 10.28
CA LEU A 53 -0.02 14.81 8.82
C LEU A 53 -1.31 14.35 8.15
N GLN A 54 -1.92 15.25 7.37
CA GLN A 54 -3.16 15.01 6.64
C GLN A 54 -2.94 15.30 5.15
N PRO A 55 -3.66 14.62 4.25
CA PRO A 55 -3.64 14.97 2.82
C PRO A 55 -4.23 16.38 2.61
N ASP A 56 -3.70 17.12 1.64
CA ASP A 56 -4.30 18.36 1.17
C ASP A 56 -5.61 18.09 0.41
N THR A 57 -5.53 17.25 -0.62
CA THR A 57 -6.60 16.83 -1.51
C THR A 57 -6.30 15.41 -1.94
N VAL A 58 -7.28 14.53 -1.76
CA VAL A 58 -7.16 13.15 -2.24
C VAL A 58 -7.29 13.15 -3.77
N VAL A 59 -6.33 12.52 -4.44
CA VAL A 59 -6.34 12.33 -5.89
C VAL A 59 -6.66 10.89 -6.23
N SER A 60 -7.50 10.70 -7.24
CA SER A 60 -7.90 9.38 -7.75
C SER A 60 -7.13 8.96 -9.00
N THR A 61 -6.34 9.87 -9.58
CA THR A 61 -5.58 9.63 -10.81
C THR A 61 -4.17 10.19 -10.70
N ILE A 62 -3.24 9.56 -11.43
CA ILE A 62 -1.84 10.00 -11.57
C ILE A 62 -1.59 10.34 -13.04
N ALA A 63 -0.74 11.32 -13.32
CA ALA A 63 -0.33 11.65 -14.68
C ALA A 63 0.42 10.48 -15.33
N ALA A 64 -0.08 9.98 -16.47
CA ALA A 64 0.60 8.97 -17.28
C ALA A 64 1.68 9.61 -18.15
N ASN A 65 2.80 8.90 -18.35
CA ASN A 65 3.92 9.28 -19.21
C ASN A 65 4.56 10.66 -18.88
N ASP A 66 4.29 11.20 -17.69
CA ASP A 66 4.88 12.45 -17.23
C ASP A 66 6.03 12.14 -16.24
N PRO A 67 7.30 12.45 -16.56
CA PRO A 67 8.42 12.25 -15.66
C PRO A 67 8.36 13.13 -14.40
N LYS A 68 7.52 14.18 -14.40
CA LYS A 68 7.28 15.05 -13.25
C LYS A 68 6.11 14.59 -12.39
N ALA A 69 5.43 13.49 -12.76
CA ALA A 69 4.35 12.93 -11.95
C ALA A 69 4.89 12.55 -10.58
N ALA A 70 4.32 13.18 -9.54
CA ALA A 70 4.66 12.90 -8.17
C ALA A 70 3.41 13.00 -7.30
N VAL A 71 3.15 11.96 -6.52
CA VAL A 71 2.07 11.90 -5.53
C VAL A 71 2.58 11.32 -4.22
N HIS A 72 1.93 11.63 -3.13
CA HIS A 72 2.13 10.98 -1.85
C HIS A 72 1.16 9.82 -1.71
N LEU A 73 1.67 8.62 -1.50
CA LEU A 73 0.91 7.48 -1.04
C LEU A 73 0.78 7.58 0.48
N VAL A 74 -0.45 7.56 0.98
CA VAL A 74 -0.77 7.53 2.41
C VAL A 74 -1.45 6.21 2.71
N VAL A 75 -0.95 5.51 3.72
CA VAL A 75 -1.47 4.22 4.18
C VAL A 75 -1.74 4.32 5.67
N ASP A 76 -3.01 4.18 6.04
CA ASP A 76 -3.45 4.09 7.43
C ASP A 76 -3.57 2.63 7.81
N LEU A 77 -2.80 2.22 8.81
CA LEU A 77 -2.61 0.84 9.23
C LEU A 77 -3.05 0.68 10.68
N VAL A 78 -3.43 -0.54 11.02
CA VAL A 78 -3.57 -0.97 12.39
C VAL A 78 -2.73 -2.23 12.56
N GLY A 79 -1.79 -2.20 13.49
CA GLY A 79 -0.80 -3.25 13.70
C GLY A 79 -0.83 -3.80 15.11
N ASN A 80 -0.50 -5.08 15.23
CA ASN A 80 -0.34 -5.75 16.51
C ASN A 80 1.07 -5.54 17.09
N LYS A 81 1.27 -5.87 18.35
CA LYS A 81 2.54 -5.63 19.04
C LYS A 81 3.74 -6.26 18.32
N GLY A 82 4.69 -5.40 17.93
CA GLY A 82 5.96 -5.79 17.31
C GLY A 82 6.51 -4.71 16.38
N VAL A 83 7.54 -5.08 15.62
CA VAL A 83 8.17 -4.22 14.62
C VAL A 83 7.68 -4.61 13.23
N HIS A 84 7.05 -3.67 12.55
CA HIS A 84 6.49 -3.85 11.22
C HIS A 84 7.36 -3.19 10.15
N ASN A 85 7.37 -3.79 8.96
CA ASN A 85 8.12 -3.30 7.80
C ASN A 85 7.20 -3.34 6.58
N LEU A 86 6.75 -2.17 6.11
CA LEU A 86 5.87 -2.05 4.95
C LEU A 86 6.71 -1.95 3.68
N GLU A 87 6.35 -2.76 2.70
CA GLU A 87 6.83 -2.66 1.34
C GLU A 87 5.66 -2.59 0.37
N VAL A 88 5.77 -1.75 -0.65
CA VAL A 88 4.78 -1.66 -1.73
C VAL A 88 5.47 -1.89 -3.06
N GLU A 89 5.03 -2.93 -3.76
CA GLU A 89 5.47 -3.26 -5.11
C GLU A 89 4.46 -2.70 -6.11
N LEU A 90 4.98 -2.06 -7.16
CA LEU A 90 4.16 -1.51 -8.22
C LEU A 90 4.17 -2.46 -9.42
N LEU A 91 2.99 -2.74 -9.98
CA LEU A 91 2.83 -3.51 -11.20
C LEU A 91 2.13 -2.67 -12.27
N ASP A 92 2.44 -2.93 -13.54
CA ASP A 92 1.70 -2.39 -14.67
C ASP A 92 0.35 -3.12 -14.88
N MET A 93 -0.40 -2.69 -15.90
CA MET A 93 -1.67 -3.31 -16.29
C MET A 93 -1.56 -4.79 -16.72
N ASN A 94 -0.37 -5.25 -17.08
CA ASN A 94 -0.09 -6.63 -17.47
C ASN A 94 0.41 -7.49 -16.29
N GLY A 95 0.51 -6.91 -15.09
CA GLY A 95 1.05 -7.57 -13.91
C GLY A 95 2.57 -7.62 -13.86
N VAL A 96 3.26 -6.91 -14.76
CA VAL A 96 4.73 -6.81 -14.77
C VAL A 96 5.16 -5.82 -13.70
N GLN A 97 6.11 -6.23 -12.86
CA GLN A 97 6.64 -5.37 -11.81
C GLN A 97 7.43 -4.21 -12.40
N LEU A 98 7.05 -2.99 -12.02
CA LEU A 98 7.79 -1.78 -12.31
C LEU A 98 9.08 -1.76 -11.47
N PRO A 99 10.17 -1.12 -11.94
CA PRO A 99 11.44 -1.03 -11.23
C PRO A 99 11.40 -0.05 -10.04
N ILE A 100 10.27 -0.01 -9.32
CA ILE A 100 10.00 0.86 -8.18
C ILE A 100 9.37 -0.01 -7.09
N THR A 101 10.06 -0.09 -5.95
CA THR A 101 9.51 -0.64 -4.70
C THR A 101 9.57 0.44 -3.65
N LEU A 102 8.43 0.77 -3.06
CA LEU A 102 8.36 1.74 -1.97
C LEU A 102 8.61 1.02 -0.66
N LYS A 103 9.73 1.33 0.00
CA LYS A 103 10.02 0.86 1.35
C LYS A 103 9.72 1.96 2.34
N PHE A 104 8.93 1.66 3.35
CA PHE A 104 8.60 2.60 4.42
C PHE A 104 9.59 2.43 5.57
N LYS A 105 9.70 3.47 6.41
CA LYS A 105 10.46 3.34 7.66
C LYS A 105 9.75 2.30 8.55
N PRO A 106 10.50 1.38 9.19
CA PRO A 106 9.92 0.46 10.16
C PRO A 106 9.21 1.22 11.28
N TRP A 107 8.11 0.66 11.79
CA TRP A 107 7.39 1.22 12.94
C TRP A 107 7.15 0.13 13.98
N SER A 108 7.10 0.55 15.25
CA SER A 108 6.91 -0.36 16.38
C SER A 108 5.57 -0.09 17.04
N ALA A 109 4.73 -1.12 17.10
CA ALA A 109 3.50 -1.12 17.87
C ALA A 109 3.81 -1.61 19.29
N ALA A 110 3.56 -0.77 20.29
CA ALA A 110 3.78 -1.13 21.70
C ALA A 110 2.70 -2.11 22.21
N ASN A 111 1.49 -1.99 21.67
CA ASN A 111 0.31 -2.76 22.02
C ASN A 111 -0.38 -3.28 20.76
N ASP A 112 -1.28 -4.23 20.93
CA ASP A 112 -2.16 -4.67 19.85
C ASP A 112 -3.12 -3.56 19.42
N ASP A 113 -3.62 -3.63 18.18
CA ASP A 113 -4.52 -2.65 17.56
C ASP A 113 -3.99 -1.20 17.52
N SER A 114 -2.67 -1.02 17.43
CA SER A 114 -2.05 0.30 17.34
C SER A 114 -2.24 0.91 15.95
N ILE A 115 -2.77 2.14 15.88
CA ILE A 115 -3.05 2.85 14.62
C ILE A 115 -1.83 3.67 14.17
N PHE A 116 -1.44 3.53 12.91
CA PHE A 116 -0.32 4.26 12.30
C PHE A 116 -0.71 4.86 10.95
N ARG A 117 -0.14 6.03 10.65
CA ARG A 117 -0.18 6.64 9.31
C ARG A 117 1.22 6.65 8.73
N LEU A 118 1.39 5.96 7.61
CA LEU A 118 2.63 5.94 6.87
C LEU A 118 2.48 6.69 5.56
N THR A 119 3.51 7.43 5.18
CA THR A 119 3.50 8.21 3.94
C THR A 119 4.79 7.98 3.17
N ASN A 120 4.69 7.81 1.86
CA ASN A 120 5.85 7.77 0.97
C ASN A 120 5.56 8.53 -0.32
N ARG A 121 6.60 9.09 -0.93
CA ARG A 121 6.46 9.83 -2.19
C ARG A 121 6.67 8.86 -3.34
N LEU A 122 5.65 8.73 -4.17
CA LEU A 122 5.71 8.02 -5.43
C LEU A 122 5.96 9.03 -6.56
N ALA A 123 7.12 8.96 -7.18
CA ALA A 123 7.50 9.84 -8.29
C ALA A 123 8.12 9.02 -9.43
N GLY A 124 7.84 9.42 -10.66
CA GLY A 124 8.38 8.77 -11.85
C GLY A 124 7.40 8.76 -13.01
N THR A 125 7.79 8.09 -14.09
CA THR A 125 6.96 7.95 -15.27
C THR A 125 6.13 6.67 -15.17
N PHE A 126 4.81 6.80 -15.19
CA PHE A 126 3.90 5.66 -15.12
C PHE A 126 3.23 5.39 -16.48
N PRO A 127 3.04 4.12 -16.87
CA PRO A 127 2.30 3.78 -18.09
C PRO A 127 0.85 4.25 -17.98
N ALA A 128 0.17 4.51 -19.09
CA ALA A 128 -1.26 4.86 -19.10
C ALA A 128 -2.15 3.64 -18.78
N GLY A 129 -3.34 3.89 -18.22
CA GLY A 129 -4.40 2.89 -17.99
C GLY A 129 -4.48 2.36 -16.55
N GLY A 130 -3.41 2.45 -15.78
CA GLY A 130 -3.38 2.16 -14.35
C GLY A 130 -2.10 1.45 -13.90
N ILE A 131 -1.91 1.45 -12.59
CA ILE A 131 -0.90 0.65 -11.90
C ILE A 131 -1.55 -0.07 -10.73
N PHE A 132 -1.02 -1.24 -10.38
CA PHE A 132 -1.40 -1.99 -9.19
C PHE A 132 -0.35 -1.81 -8.10
N LEU A 133 -0.80 -1.76 -6.86
CA LEU A 133 0.03 -1.65 -5.66
C LEU A 133 -0.20 -2.92 -4.83
N LYS A 134 0.81 -3.79 -4.76
CA LYS A 134 0.82 -4.90 -3.82
C LYS A 134 1.47 -4.43 -2.53
N VAL A 135 0.69 -4.40 -1.45
CA VAL A 135 1.14 -3.92 -0.15
C VAL A 135 1.46 -5.11 0.73
N TYR A 136 2.67 -5.13 1.27
CA TYR A 136 3.18 -6.19 2.11
C TYR A 136 3.60 -5.66 3.47
N ASP A 137 3.47 -6.49 4.50
CA ASP A 137 4.03 -6.26 5.81
C ASP A 137 4.87 -7.46 6.27
N THR A 138 5.95 -7.16 6.97
CA THR A 138 6.80 -8.13 7.65
C THR A 138 6.90 -7.76 9.12
N LEU A 139 6.26 -8.58 9.97
CA LEU A 139 6.26 -8.43 11.43
C LEU A 139 7.44 -9.19 12.05
N ASP A 140 8.23 -8.52 12.90
CA ASP A 140 9.34 -9.07 13.67
C ASP A 140 10.34 -9.90 12.82
N ASN A 141 10.62 -9.45 11.59
CA ASN A 141 11.44 -10.15 10.59
C ASN A 141 10.92 -11.55 10.19
N GLY A 142 9.62 -11.80 10.40
CA GLY A 142 8.95 -13.02 9.98
C GLY A 142 8.69 -13.09 8.48
N ASN A 143 7.62 -13.79 8.10
CA ASN A 143 7.26 -13.93 6.70
C ASN A 143 6.65 -12.64 6.15
N LYS A 144 7.06 -12.28 4.93
CA LYS A 144 6.44 -11.21 4.15
C LYS A 144 5.00 -11.60 3.82
N THR A 145 4.03 -10.86 4.36
CA THR A 145 2.60 -11.15 4.21
C THR A 145 1.92 -10.10 3.33
N LEU A 146 1.15 -10.55 2.34
CA LEU A 146 0.38 -9.67 1.47
C LEU A 146 -0.83 -9.13 2.24
N LEU A 147 -0.88 -7.81 2.42
CA LEU A 147 -2.00 -7.12 3.08
C LEU A 147 -3.14 -6.82 2.10
N GLY A 148 -2.80 -6.53 0.84
CA GLY A 148 -3.79 -6.21 -0.17
C GLY A 148 -3.20 -5.81 -1.50
N VAL A 149 -4.07 -5.76 -2.51
CA VAL A 149 -3.74 -5.29 -3.86
C VAL A 149 -4.71 -4.17 -4.22
N PHE A 150 -4.16 -3.00 -4.53
CA PHE A 150 -4.92 -1.80 -4.86
C PHE A 150 -4.63 -1.38 -6.29
N ARG A 151 -5.54 -0.65 -6.91
CA ARG A 151 -5.36 -0.08 -8.24
C ARG A 151 -5.55 1.42 -8.19
N THR A 152 -4.69 2.13 -8.92
CA THR A 152 -4.91 3.55 -9.24
C THR A 152 -4.83 3.76 -10.74
N MET A 153 -5.59 4.74 -11.24
CA MET A 153 -5.67 5.03 -12.67
C MET A 153 -4.59 6.05 -13.05
N THR A 154 -3.88 5.77 -14.12
CA THR A 154 -2.95 6.70 -14.73
C THR A 154 -3.56 7.23 -16.01
N VAL A 155 -3.73 8.55 -16.08
CA VAL A 155 -4.43 9.21 -17.20
C VAL A 155 -3.48 10.11 -17.95
N GLN A 156 -3.59 10.10 -19.28
CA GLN A 156 -2.82 11.00 -20.10
C GLN A 156 -3.36 12.41 -19.88
N ILE A 157 -2.54 13.29 -19.31
CA ILE A 157 -2.92 14.69 -19.20
C ILE A 157 -2.91 15.23 -20.62
N ALA A 158 -4.07 15.67 -21.12
CA ALA A 158 -4.14 16.41 -22.37
C ALA A 158 -3.17 17.58 -22.25
N GLN A 159 -2.10 17.57 -23.05
CA GLN A 159 -1.17 18.69 -23.11
C GLN A 159 -2.03 19.92 -23.41
N LYS A 160 -2.06 20.86 -22.47
CA LYS A 160 -2.77 22.12 -22.63
C LYS A 160 -2.26 22.71 -23.96
N ALA A 161 -3.13 22.76 -24.97
CA ALA A 161 -2.76 23.28 -26.28
C ALA A 161 -2.07 24.64 -26.06
N PRO A 162 -0.94 24.94 -26.73
CA PRO A 162 -0.30 26.22 -26.58
C PRO A 162 -1.36 27.30 -26.81
N ALA A 163 -1.49 28.22 -25.85
CA ALA A 163 -2.44 29.32 -25.94
C ALA A 163 -2.25 29.97 -27.31
N ALA A 164 -3.28 29.89 -28.16
CA ALA A 164 -3.26 30.55 -29.46
C ALA A 164 -2.88 32.00 -29.20
N SER A 165 -1.73 32.43 -29.76
CA SER A 165 -1.32 33.82 -29.72
C SER A 165 -2.45 34.62 -30.36
N SER A 166 -3.16 35.40 -29.55
CA SER A 166 -4.16 36.33 -30.02
C SER A 166 -3.48 37.28 -31.00
N ILE A 167 -3.77 37.11 -32.29
CA ILE A 167 -3.40 38.08 -33.32
C ILE A 167 -4.20 39.34 -32.99
N GLU A 168 -3.50 40.35 -32.47
CA GLU A 168 -4.04 41.67 -32.19
C GLU A 168 -4.34 42.35 -33.54
N ILE A 169 -5.59 42.34 -33.97
CA ILE A 169 -6.00 43.05 -35.18
C ILE A 169 -6.14 44.53 -34.80
N THR A 170 -5.09 45.31 -35.05
CA THR A 170 -5.17 46.77 -34.90
C THR A 170 -6.06 47.34 -36.01
N PRO A 171 -7.17 48.04 -35.70
CA PRO A 171 -8.02 48.61 -36.74
C PRO A 171 -7.32 49.79 -37.42
N LYS A 172 -7.19 49.73 -38.76
CA LYS A 172 -6.72 50.85 -39.59
C LYS A 172 -7.70 52.02 -39.46
N LYS A 173 -7.22 53.13 -38.92
CA LYS A 173 -7.94 54.41 -38.83
C LYS A 173 -8.14 54.99 -40.24
N ASN A 174 -9.38 54.96 -40.74
CA ASN A 174 -9.73 55.62 -42.00
C ASN A 174 -9.63 57.15 -41.85
N VAL A 175 -8.74 57.76 -42.62
CA VAL A 175 -8.58 59.22 -42.74
C VAL A 175 -9.74 59.76 -43.57
N LYS A 176 -10.60 60.57 -42.97
CA LYS A 176 -11.63 61.34 -43.70
C LYS A 176 -10.96 62.48 -44.46
N THR A 177 -11.01 62.41 -45.78
CA THR A 177 -10.65 63.51 -46.69
C THR A 177 -11.71 64.62 -46.57
N LYS A 178 -11.30 65.84 -46.22
CA LYS A 178 -12.14 67.05 -46.34
C LYS A 178 -12.18 67.46 -47.81
N ALA A 179 -13.38 67.54 -48.40
CA ALA A 179 -13.60 68.27 -49.64
C ALA A 179 -13.67 69.78 -49.33
N LYS A 180 -13.06 70.58 -50.19
CA LYS A 180 -13.17 72.04 -50.25
C LYS A 180 -14.30 72.41 -51.22
#